data_AF-A0A9E1YU04-F1
#
_entry.id   AF-A0A9E1YU04-F1
#
_cell.length_a   1.000
_cell.length_b   1.000
_cell.length_c   1.000
_cell.angle_alpha   90.00
_cell.angle_beta   90.00
_cell.angle_gamma   90.00
#
_symmetry.space_group_name_H-M   'P 1'
#
loop_
_entity.id
_entity.type
_entity.pdbx_description
1 polymer ?
#
loop_
_entity_poly.entity_id
_entity_poly.type
_entity_poly.pdbx_seq_one_letter_code
_entity_poly.pdbx_strand_id
1 'polypeptide(L)'
;MSESHAHAHDDHHDHHPTGFLRYLYSTNHKDIGTMYIVYGFIFGLVGFAMSMLIRIELAYPGAGILNGDHQLYNVLITSHGLIMIFFM
;
A
#
# COMPACT_ATOMS: atom_id res chain seq x y z
N MET A 1 -45.18 -36.58 -31.68
CA MET A 1 -43.79 -36.19 -32.04
C MET A 1 -43.40 -35.12 -31.03
N SER A 2 -42.76 -35.52 -29.94
CA SER A 2 -42.39 -34.65 -28.82
C SER A 2 -40.91 -34.31 -28.97
N GLU A 3 -40.60 -33.17 -29.58
CA GLU A 3 -39.24 -32.66 -29.55
C GLU A 3 -38.93 -32.14 -28.15
N SER A 4 -38.18 -32.95 -27.40
CA SER A 4 -37.54 -32.57 -26.15
C SER A 4 -36.46 -31.53 -26.49
N HIS A 5 -36.72 -30.29 -26.10
CA HIS A 5 -35.72 -29.23 -26.07
C HIS A 5 -34.65 -29.64 -25.04
N ALA A 6 -33.56 -30.23 -25.51
CA ALA A 6 -32.39 -30.49 -24.70
C ALA A 6 -31.68 -29.17 -24.44
N HIS A 7 -31.81 -28.67 -23.20
CA HIS A 7 -31.00 -27.59 -22.67
C HIS A 7 -29.53 -28.05 -22.63
N ALA A 8 -28.75 -27.66 -23.64
CA ALA A 8 -27.29 -27.70 -23.57
C ALA A 8 -26.85 -26.57 -22.63
N HIS A 9 -26.36 -26.94 -21.45
CA HIS A 9 -25.74 -26.02 -20.50
C HIS A 9 -24.30 -25.85 -20.96
N ASP A 10 -24.01 -24.81 -21.72
CA ASP A 10 -22.65 -24.42 -22.06
C ASP A 10 -21.96 -23.92 -20.78
N ASP A 11 -21.21 -24.81 -20.13
CA ASP A 11 -20.32 -24.49 -19.01
C ASP A 11 -19.14 -23.65 -19.53
N HIS A 12 -19.37 -22.35 -19.66
CA HIS A 12 -18.32 -21.35 -19.84
C HIS A 12 -17.48 -21.30 -18.56
N HIS A 13 -16.44 -22.14 -18.52
CA HIS A 13 -15.40 -22.07 -17.50
C HIS A 13 -14.58 -20.79 -17.70
N ASP A 14 -15.10 -19.68 -17.15
CA ASP A 14 -14.38 -18.42 -17.05
C ASP A 14 -13.17 -18.63 -16.12
N HIS A 15 -12.01 -18.85 -16.72
CA HIS A 15 -10.71 -18.86 -16.06
C HIS A 15 -10.39 -17.46 -15.53
N HIS A 16 -11.05 -17.04 -14.46
CA HIS A 16 -10.66 -15.86 -13.70
C HIS A 16 -9.33 -16.15 -12.99
N PRO A 17 -8.24 -15.42 -13.32
CA PRO A 17 -6.99 -15.56 -12.58
C PRO A 17 -7.25 -15.20 -11.12
N THR A 18 -6.94 -16.13 -10.21
CA THR A 18 -7.13 -15.96 -8.78
C THR A 18 -5.81 -15.56 -8.10
N GLY A 19 -5.88 -14.75 -7.04
CA GLY A 19 -4.73 -14.33 -6.25
C GLY A 19 -4.09 -13.01 -6.68
N PHE A 20 -2.77 -12.88 -6.44
CA PHE A 20 -2.00 -11.64 -6.66
C PHE A 20 -1.96 -11.20 -8.13
N LEU A 21 -1.97 -12.17 -9.05
CA LEU A 21 -2.03 -11.93 -10.49
C LEU A 21 -3.33 -11.23 -10.91
N ARG A 22 -4.44 -11.46 -10.19
CA ARG A 22 -5.68 -10.72 -10.43
C ARG A 22 -5.47 -9.25 -10.22
N TYR A 23 -4.91 -8.87 -9.07
CA TYR A 23 -4.70 -7.47 -8.72
C TYR A 23 -3.63 -6.79 -9.57
N LEU A 24 -2.56 -7.51 -9.93
CA LEU A 24 -1.47 -6.96 -10.73
C LEU A 24 -1.89 -6.64 -12.18
N TYR A 25 -2.82 -7.42 -12.73
CA TYR A 25 -3.37 -7.24 -14.07
C TYR A 25 -4.84 -6.80 -14.07
N SER A 26 -5.38 -6.31 -12.93
CA SER A 26 -6.77 -5.88 -12.83
C SER A 26 -6.95 -4.51 -13.48
N THR A 27 -7.82 -4.43 -14.49
CA THR A 27 -8.34 -3.16 -15.03
C THR A 27 -9.57 -2.65 -14.27
N ASN A 28 -10.04 -3.38 -13.24
CA ASN A 28 -11.17 -2.96 -12.44
C ASN A 28 -10.76 -1.86 -11.43
N HIS A 29 -11.41 -0.70 -11.52
CA HIS A 29 -11.14 0.45 -10.64
C HIS A 29 -11.33 0.14 -9.14
N LYS A 30 -12.14 -0.86 -8.80
CA LYS A 30 -12.39 -1.28 -7.42
C LYS A 30 -11.22 -2.06 -6.84
N ASP A 31 -10.60 -2.92 -7.64
CA ASP A 31 -9.40 -3.67 -7.26
C ASP A 31 -8.19 -2.75 -7.15
N ILE A 32 -8.03 -1.84 -8.13
CA ILE A 32 -6.98 -0.81 -8.12
C ILE A 32 -7.12 0.10 -6.89
N GLY A 33 -8.32 0.62 -6.62
CA GLY A 33 -8.57 1.48 -5.46
C GLY A 33 -8.30 0.79 -4.13
N THR A 34 -8.64 -0.51 -4.01
CA THR A 34 -8.33 -1.30 -2.80
C THR A 34 -6.82 -1.40 -2.58
N MET A 35 -6.04 -1.62 -3.64
CA MET A 35 -4.58 -1.66 -3.56
C MET A 35 -3.96 -0.32 -3.14
N TYR A 36 -4.51 0.81 -3.61
CA TYR A 36 -4.08 2.14 -3.17
C TYR A 36 -4.34 2.39 -1.68
N ILE A 37 -5.49 1.98 -1.16
CA ILE A 37 -5.80 2.14 0.28
C ILE A 37 -4.86 1.29 1.13
N VAL A 38 -4.60 0.05 0.74
CA VAL A 38 -3.66 -0.83 1.45
C VAL A 38 -2.24 -0.28 1.41
N TYR A 39 -1.81 0.20 0.24
CA TYR A 39 -0.50 0.83 0.08
C TYR A 39 -0.39 2.10 0.94
N GLY A 40 -1.36 3.02 0.85
CA GLY A 40 -1.40 4.23 1.67
C GLY A 40 -1.42 3.95 3.17
N PHE A 41 -2.09 2.87 3.62
CA PHE A 41 -2.06 2.46 5.03
C PHE A 41 -0.65 2.03 5.49
N ILE A 42 0.06 1.26 4.65
CA ILE A 42 1.43 0.80 4.96
C ILE A 42 2.38 2.00 5.00
N PHE A 43 2.36 2.86 3.98
CA PHE A 43 3.22 4.05 3.92
C PHE A 43 2.85 5.08 5.00
N GLY A 44 1.57 5.20 5.35
CA GLY A 44 1.10 5.99 6.47
C GLY A 44 1.65 5.51 7.81
N LEU A 45 1.72 4.19 8.05
CA LEU A 45 2.33 3.65 9.26
C LEU A 45 3.85 3.91 9.33
N VAL A 46 4.55 3.79 8.21
CA VAL A 46 5.98 4.12 8.09
C VAL A 46 6.21 5.62 8.32
N GLY A 47 5.38 6.47 7.71
CA GLY A 47 5.38 7.92 7.91
C GLY A 47 5.14 8.31 9.38
N PHE A 48 4.17 7.67 10.03
CA PHE A 48 3.87 7.86 11.44
C PHE A 48 5.04 7.46 12.35
N ALA A 49 5.68 6.32 12.09
CA ALA A 49 6.84 5.86 12.85
C ALA A 49 8.02 6.85 12.74
N MET A 50 8.32 7.35 11.54
CA MET A 50 9.35 8.38 11.35
C MET A 50 8.99 9.70 12.03
N SER A 51 7.71 10.10 12.00
CA SER A 51 7.24 11.30 12.71
C SER A 51 7.48 11.19 14.22
N MET A 52 7.19 10.02 14.79
CA MET A 52 7.45 9.75 16.20
C MET A 52 8.94 9.76 16.54
N LEU A 53 9.79 9.20 15.67
CA LEU A 53 11.24 9.26 15.82
C LEU A 53 11.76 10.70 15.88
N ILE A 54 11.33 11.55 14.94
CA ILE A 54 11.72 12.97 14.91
C ILE A 54 11.28 13.68 16.19
N ARG A 55 10.05 13.43 16.66
CA ARG A 55 9.53 14.03 17.91
C ARG A 55 10.32 13.60 19.14
N ILE A 56 10.75 12.33 19.21
CA ILE A 56 11.56 11.82 20.33
C ILE A 56 12.94 12.46 20.32
N GLU A 57 13.56 12.62 19.15
CA GLU A 57 14.85 13.31 19.01
C GLU A 57 14.76 14.77 19.50
N LEU A 58 13.66 15.47 19.20
CA LEU A 58 13.40 16.84 19.65
C LEU A 58 13.00 16.95 21.13
N ALA A 59 12.52 15.88 21.77
CA ALA A 59 12.06 15.89 23.15
C ALA A 59 13.21 15.97 24.18
N TYR A 60 14.41 15.49 23.83
CA TYR A 60 15.62 15.56 24.66
C TYR A 60 16.76 16.25 23.90
N PRO A 61 17.02 17.56 24.14
CA PRO A 61 18.11 18.26 23.47
C PRO A 61 19.48 17.71 23.92
N GLY A 62 20.19 17.02 23.02
CA GLY A 62 21.48 16.37 23.27
C GLY A 62 21.90 15.42 22.14
N ALA A 63 22.79 14.45 22.41
CA ALA A 63 23.21 13.40 21.46
C ALA A 63 22.17 12.28 21.32
N GLY A 64 20.87 12.63 21.21
CA GLY A 64 19.66 11.81 21.35
C GLY A 64 19.73 10.34 20.91
N ILE A 65 18.90 9.93 19.94
CA ILE A 65 18.95 8.60 19.32
C ILE A 65 19.98 8.54 18.19
N LEU A 66 20.28 9.70 17.59
CA LEU A 66 21.19 9.82 16.45
C LEU A 66 22.64 10.15 16.83
N ASN A 67 23.00 10.16 18.13
CA ASN A 67 24.37 10.44 18.61
C ASN A 67 24.97 11.75 18.07
N GLY A 68 24.14 12.74 17.70
CA GLY A 68 24.61 13.99 17.08
C GLY A 68 24.93 13.90 15.58
N ASP A 69 24.45 12.86 14.88
CA ASP A 69 24.53 12.78 13.41
C ASP A 69 23.43 13.64 12.75
N HIS A 70 23.83 14.87 12.40
CA HIS A 70 22.98 15.85 11.75
C HIS A 70 22.62 15.48 10.31
N GLN A 71 23.43 14.65 9.64
CA GLN A 71 23.14 14.20 8.28
C GLN A 71 21.96 13.23 8.29
N LEU A 72 21.98 12.25 9.20
CA LEU A 72 20.88 11.30 9.34
C LEU A 72 19.58 11.99 9.73
N TYR A 73 19.62 13.00 10.61
CA TYR A 73 18.43 13.78 10.94
C TYR A 73 17.82 14.47 9.71
N ASN A 74 18.64 15.12 8.89
CA ASN A 74 18.18 15.80 7.67
C ASN A 74 17.60 14.82 6.64
N VAL A 75 18.17 13.62 6.52
CA VAL A 75 17.63 12.55 5.66
C VAL A 75 16.30 12.03 6.22
N LEU A 76 16.19 11.81 7.53
CA LEU A 76 14.95 11.35 8.16
C LEU A 76 13.81 12.35 7.97
N ILE A 77 14.04 13.65 8.18
CA ILE A 77 12.97 14.65 8.04
C ILE A 77 12.53 14.84 6.57
N THR A 78 13.49 14.79 5.64
CA THR A 78 13.20 14.93 4.21
C THR A 78 12.47 13.68 3.69
N SER A 79 12.90 12.49 4.09
CA SER A 79 12.23 11.22 3.72
C SER A 79 10.84 11.12 4.35
N HIS A 80 10.64 11.62 5.58
CA HIS A 80 9.31 11.73 6.19
C HIS A 80 8.37 12.60 5.35
N GLY A 81 8.81 13.80 4.95
CA GLY A 81 8.01 14.68 4.10
C GLY A 81 7.69 14.06 2.74
N LEU A 82 8.68 13.42 2.11
CA LEU A 82 8.51 12.75 0.82
C LEU A 82 7.50 11.59 0.91
N ILE A 83 7.58 10.76 1.95
CA ILE A 83 6.66 9.63 2.14
C ILE A 83 5.22 10.11 2.38
N MET A 84 5.02 11.15 3.19
CA MET A 84 3.68 11.67 3.51
C MET A 84 3.02 12.39 2.32
N ILE A 85 3.78 13.05 1.45
CA ILE A 85 3.22 13.82 0.32
C ILE A 85 2.95 12.92 -0.89
N PHE A 86 3.83 11.96 -1.19
CA PHE A 86 3.76 11.19 -2.43
C PHE A 86 3.13 9.80 -2.29
N PHE A 87 3.14 9.22 -1.09
CA PHE A 87 2.81 7.80 -0.90
C PHE A 87 1.69 7.52 0.10
N MET A 88 1.15 8.55 0.77
CA MET A 88 -0.02 8.47 1.67
C MET A 88 -1.19 9.24 1.07
#